data_AF-A0A6N8XGQ4-F1
#
_entry.id   AF-A0A6N8XGQ4-F1
#
_cell.length_a   1.000
_cell.length_b   1.000
_cell.length_c   1.000
_cell.angle_alpha   90.00
_cell.angle_beta   90.00
_cell.angle_gamma   90.00
#
_symmetry.space_group_name_H-M   'P 1'
#
loop_
_entity.id
_entity.type
_entity.pdbx_description
1 polymer ?
#
loop_
_entity_poly.entity_id
_entity_poly.type
_entity_poly.pdbx_seq_one_letter_code
_entity_poly.pdbx_strand_id
1 'polypeptide(L)' 'MQRVLHQKATVRPGGKLEIVSEELEAGQIVDVVVLHESGVAGGPSIMEILNGGPEQRLFQTADEVKAYLAAEKASWDR' A
#
# COMPACT_ATOMS: atom_id res chain seq x y z
N MET A 1 10.55 22.46 -23.30
CA MET A 1 10.76 21.51 -22.20
C MET A 1 9.64 21.70 -21.20
N GLN A 2 8.92 20.63 -20.83
CA GLN A 2 7.88 20.68 -19.81
C GLN A 2 8.52 20.41 -18.46
N ARG A 3 8.39 21.34 -17.51
CA ARG A 3 8.83 21.16 -16.13
C ARG A 3 7.65 20.65 -15.30
N VAL A 4 7.88 19.60 -14.52
CA VAL A 4 6.87 19.00 -13.64
C VAL A 4 7.29 19.23 -12.20
N LEU A 5 6.46 19.92 -11.43
CA LEU A 5 6.65 20.10 -10.00
C LEU A 5 6.03 18.92 -9.26
N HIS A 6 6.85 18.14 -8.54
CA HIS A 6 6.38 17.04 -7.69
C HIS A 6 6.59 17.43 -6.22
N GLN A 7 5.51 17.80 -5.53
CA GLN A 7 5.55 18.23 -4.13
C GLN A 7 4.40 17.57 -3.35
N LYS A 8 4.67 17.19 -2.10
CA LYS A 8 3.62 16.73 -1.18
C LYS A 8 2.90 17.95 -0.59
N ALA A 9 1.58 17.92 -0.61
CA ALA A 9 0.73 18.94 -0.01
C ALA A 9 -0.30 18.29 0.92
N THR A 10 -0.55 18.92 2.06
CA THR A 10 -1.59 18.50 2.99
C THR A 10 -2.91 19.16 2.60
N VAL A 11 -3.96 18.37 2.45
CA VAL A 11 -5.32 18.87 2.21
C VAL A 11 -5.81 19.60 3.47
N ARG A 12 -6.10 20.89 3.35
CA ARG A 12 -6.66 21.74 4.41
C ARG A 12 -8.18 21.54 4.54
N PRO A 13 -8.80 21.98 5.66
CA PRO A 13 -10.25 21.90 5.83
C PRO A 13 -11.02 22.47 4.64
N GLY A 14 -12.11 21.79 4.27
CA GLY A 14 -12.89 22.12 3.09
C GLY A 14 -12.26 21.65 1.77
N GLY A 15 -11.33 20.70 1.81
CA GLY A 15 -10.74 20.10 0.60
C GLY A 15 -9.77 21.03 -0.14
N LYS A 16 -9.21 22.02 0.56
CA LYS A 16 -8.37 23.05 -0.06
C LYS A 16 -6.92 22.60 -0.11
N LEU A 17 -6.29 22.74 -1.28
CA LEU A 17 -4.86 22.56 -1.46
C LEU A 17 -4.18 23.93 -1.65
N GLU A 18 -2.96 24.06 -1.16
CA GLU A 18 -2.12 25.24 -1.36
C GLU A 18 -0.78 24.77 -1.90
N ILE A 19 -0.37 25.32 -3.04
CA ILE A 19 0.89 25.00 -3.70
C ILE A 19 1.69 26.30 -3.71
N VAL A 20 2.86 26.30 -3.07
CA VAL A 20 3.78 27.44 -3.05
C VAL A 20 5.08 27.00 -3.69
N SER A 21 5.46 27.67 -4.76
CA SER A 21 6.69 27.40 -5.52
C SER A 21 7.23 28.70 -6.11
N GLU A 22 8.54 28.91 -5.99
CA GLU A 22 9.26 30.02 -6.62
C GLU A 22 9.32 29.89 -8.15
N GLU A 23 9.02 28.69 -8.68
CA GLU A 23 9.03 28.41 -10.12
C GLU A 23 7.71 28.80 -10.82
N LEU A 24 6.69 29.22 -10.07
CA LEU A 24 5.40 29.63 -10.59
C LEU A 24 5.30 31.15 -10.64
N GLU A 25 5.18 31.70 -11.84
CA GLU A 25 5.04 33.13 -12.04
C GLU A 25 3.56 33.57 -12.07
N ALA A 26 3.31 34.81 -11.64
CA ALA A 26 1.97 35.36 -11.64
C ALA A 26 1.39 35.43 -13.07
N GLY A 27 0.16 34.91 -13.25
CA GLY A 27 -0.52 34.87 -14.54
C GLY A 27 -0.16 33.68 -15.43
N GLN A 28 0.76 32.81 -14.98
CA GLN A 28 1.10 31.58 -15.67
C GLN A 28 -0.06 30.57 -15.61
N ILE A 29 -0.44 30.01 -16.76
CA ILE A 29 -1.38 28.89 -16.84
C ILE A 29 -0.60 27.60 -16.60
N VAL A 30 -1.07 26.77 -15.66
CA VAL A 30 -0.46 25.49 -15.31
C VAL A 30 -1.50 24.39 -15.20
N ASP A 31 -1.12 23.18 -15.60
CA ASP A 31 -1.90 21.97 -15.36
C ASP A 31 -1.54 21.39 -13.98
N VAL A 32 -2.56 21.11 -13.17
CA VAL A 32 -2.38 20.54 -11.82
C VAL A 32 -2.86 19.09 -11.82
N VAL A 33 -1.95 18.16 -11.49
CA VAL A 33 -2.27 16.74 -11.33
C VAL A 33 -2.22 16.40 -9.84
N VAL A 34 -3.37 15.99 -9.28
CA VAL A 34 -3.47 15.58 -7.88
C VAL A 34 -3.50 14.06 -7.79
N LEU A 35 -2.49 13.49 -7.16
CA LEU A 35 -2.43 12.07 -6.83
C LEU A 35 -2.74 11.93 -5.34
N HIS A 36 -3.85 11.27 -5.02
CA HIS A 36 -4.03 10.80 -3.66
C HIS A 36 -3.01 9.69 -3.43
N GLU A 37 -2.18 9.85 -2.39
CA GLU A 37 -1.64 8.66 -1.74
C GLU A 37 -2.88 7.93 -1.20
N SER A 38 -3.35 6.93 -1.94
CA SER A 38 -4.08 5.82 -1.35
C SER A 38 -3.09 5.27 -0.35
N GLY A 39 -3.06 5.84 0.86
CA GLY A 39 -2.27 5.33 1.96
C GLY A 39 -2.56 3.86 1.93
N VAL A 40 -1.53 3.05 1.67
CA VAL A 40 -1.64 1.60 1.50
C VAL A 40 -2.62 1.21 2.57
N ALA A 41 -3.84 0.86 2.18
CA ALA A 41 -4.86 0.51 3.15
C ALA A 41 -4.16 -0.59 3.92
N GLY A 42 -3.77 -0.29 5.16
CA GLY A 42 -2.77 -1.08 5.86
C GLY A 42 -3.25 -2.50 5.70
N GLY A 43 -2.48 -3.34 5.02
CA GLY A 43 -2.89 -4.72 4.81
C GLY A 43 -3.37 -5.25 6.15
N PRO A 44 -4.43 -6.09 6.17
CA PRO A 44 -5.08 -6.48 7.41
C PRO A 44 -4.02 -6.76 8.45
N SER A 45 -4.15 -6.11 9.60
CA SER A 45 -3.20 -6.30 10.70
C SER A 45 -3.01 -7.79 10.94
N ILE A 46 -1.83 -8.19 11.42
CA ILE A 46 -1.55 -9.60 11.71
C ILE A 46 -2.69 -10.22 12.55
N MET A 47 -3.27 -9.43 13.46
CA MET A 47 -4.43 -9.82 14.25
C MET A 47 -5.70 -10.03 13.41
N GLU A 48 -6.00 -9.16 12.44
CA GLU A 48 -7.14 -9.33 11.53
C GLU A 48 -7.00 -10.56 10.63
N ILE A 49 -5.79 -10.85 10.14
CA ILE A 49 -5.50 -12.08 9.36
C ILE A 49 -5.74 -13.32 10.22
N LEU A 50 -5.24 -13.34 11.45
CA LEU A 50 -5.39 -14.47 12.36
C LEU A 50 -6.87 -14.67 12.81
N ASN A 51 -7.63 -13.58 12.87
CA ASN A 51 -9.05 -13.54 13.25
C ASN A 51 -10.01 -13.78 12.07
N GLY A 52 -9.54 -13.83 10.82
CA GLY A 52 -10.36 -14.06 9.61
C GLY A 52 -11.10 -15.42 9.54
N GLY A 53 -11.04 -16.22 10.60
CA GLY A 53 -11.72 -17.50 10.70
C GLY A 53 -10.94 -18.67 10.08
N PRO A 54 -11.34 -19.93 10.38
CA PRO A 54 -10.64 -21.12 9.91
C PRO A 54 -10.59 -21.22 8.38
N GLU A 55 -11.64 -20.76 7.69
CA GLU A 55 -11.77 -20.87 6.22
C GLU A 55 -10.72 -20.08 5.43
N GLN A 56 -10.02 -19.13 6.06
CA GLN A 56 -8.96 -18.34 5.45
C GLN A 56 -7.55 -18.94 5.68
N ARG A 57 -7.44 -20.03 6.44
CA ARG A 57 -6.15 -20.69 6.73
C ARG A 57 -5.84 -21.76 5.70
N LEU A 58 -4.62 -21.75 5.19
CA LEU A 58 -4.10 -22.81 4.31
C LEU A 58 -4.02 -24.17 5.01
N PHE A 59 -3.84 -24.18 6.33
CA PHE A 59 -3.81 -25.37 7.16
C PHE A 59 -4.76 -25.19 8.35
N GLN A 60 -5.62 -26.16 8.58
CA GLN A 60 -6.61 -26.14 9.66
C GLN A 60 -6.02 -26.68 10.97
N THR A 61 -5.02 -27.56 10.87
CA THR A 61 -4.42 -28.24 12.01
C THR A 61 -2.89 -28.16 12.00
N ALA A 62 -2.30 -28.28 13.19
CA ALA A 62 -0.85 -28.32 13.33
C ALA A 62 -0.23 -29.57 12.66
N ASP A 63 -0.98 -30.65 12.56
CA ASP A 63 -0.49 -31.89 11.94
C ASP A 63 -0.46 -31.80 10.42
N GLU A 64 -1.38 -31.06 9.79
CA GLU A 64 -1.29 -30.72 8.35
C GLU A 64 -0.02 -29.91 8.05
N VAL A 65 0.33 -28.95 8.90
CA VAL A 65 1.56 -28.16 8.75
C VAL A 65 2.79 -29.07 8.83
N LYS A 66 2.84 -29.97 9.82
CA LYS A 66 3.95 -30.92 9.97
C LYS A 66 4.08 -31.85 8.75
N ALA A 67 2.96 -32.37 8.27
CA ALA A 67 2.94 -33.26 7.11
C ALA A 67 3.45 -32.54 5.85
N TYR A 68 3.01 -31.30 5.62
CA TYR A 68 3.47 -30.47 4.50
C TYR A 68 4.98 -30.22 4.57
N LEU A 69 5.49 -29.79 5.73
CA LEU A 69 6.92 -29.51 5.91
C LEU A 69 7.80 -30.76 5.70
N ALA A 70 7.33 -31.93 6.16
CA ALA A 70 8.03 -33.18 5.96
C ALA A 70 8.08 -33.58 4.47
N ALA A 71 6.97 -33.41 3.74
CA ALA A 71 6.91 -33.68 2.31
C ALA A 71 7.79 -32.72 1.50
N GLU A 72 7.78 -31.43 1.84
CA GLU A 72 8.61 -30.40 1.19
C GLU A 72 10.10 -30.68 1.42
N LYS A 73 10.48 -31.05 2.64
CA LYS A 73 11.87 -31.45 2.91
C LYS A 73 12.28 -32.67 2.07
N ALA A 74 11.43 -33.68 1.98
CA ALA A 74 11.71 -34.89 1.23
C ALA A 74 11.79 -34.66 -0.29
N SER A 75 11.16 -33.61 -0.84
CA SER A 75 11.24 -33.28 -2.26
C SER A 75 12.55 -32.58 -2.63
N TRP A 76 13.21 -31.91 -1.68
CA TRP A 76 14.50 -31.25 -1.88
C TRP A 76 15.69 -32.20 -1.69
N ASP A 77 15.50 -33.26 -0.90
CA ASP A 77 16.50 -34.31 -0.68
C ASP A 77 16.52 -35.37 -1.82
N ARG A 78 15.76 -35.16 -2.91
CA ARG A 78 15.68 -36.03 -4.10
C ARG A 78 16.31 -35.36 -5.32
#